data_AF-A0A2V5RAH7-F1
#
_entry.id   AF-A0A2V5RAH7-F1
#
_cell.length_a   1.000
_cell.length_b   1.000
_cell.length_c   1.000
_cell.angle_alpha   90.00
_cell.angle_beta   90.00
_cell.angle_gamma   90.00
#
_symmetry.space_group_name_H-M   'P 1'
#
loop_
_entity.id
_entity.type
_entity.pdbx_description
1 polymer ?
#
loop_
_entity_poly.entity_id
_entity_poly.type
_entity_poly.pdbx_seq_one_letter_code
_entity_poly.pdbx_strand_id
1 'polypeptide(L)'
;WDGWWPHRDELQRFILPANTWRLSSTRPVNHPQRRLAALAILARDWPRLQRASGKSSVAAASDFFQALEHPFWNFHYTVTAAASPKKMALIGESRVADILANVLFPFWVAHDSQVSSPASTEVWSEYAKLPAQLSNRRLETAATRLFGNDSRRPEFLKTVAHQQGLLQIYEDFCMQDNSDCAQCPFPEQMRKWS
;
A
#
# COMPACT_ATOMS: atom_id res chain seq x y z
N TRP A 1 18.79 18.19 -13.72
CA TRP A 1 19.05 19.51 -13.10
C TRP A 1 18.61 20.60 -14.06
N ASP A 2 19.06 20.51 -15.31
CA ASP A 2 18.76 21.47 -16.38
C ASP A 2 17.27 21.72 -16.62
N GLY A 3 16.41 20.70 -16.46
CA GLY A 3 14.95 20.88 -16.56
C GLY A 3 14.27 21.45 -15.32
N TRP A 4 14.89 21.39 -14.13
CA TRP A 4 14.31 21.91 -12.88
C TRP A 4 14.76 23.35 -12.61
N TRP A 5 16.05 23.63 -12.83
CA TRP A 5 16.68 24.90 -12.46
C TRP A 5 15.93 26.13 -12.97
N PRO A 6 15.41 26.18 -14.22
CA PRO A 6 14.65 27.33 -14.71
C PRO A 6 13.35 27.62 -13.96
N HIS A 7 12.73 26.61 -13.34
CA HIS A 7 11.44 26.74 -12.63
C HIS A 7 11.60 26.94 -11.12
N ARG A 8 12.84 26.89 -10.60
CA ARG A 8 13.11 26.88 -9.17
C ARG A 8 12.53 28.11 -8.46
N ASP A 9 12.74 29.29 -9.04
CA ASP A 9 12.37 30.56 -8.39
C ASP A 9 10.84 30.74 -8.35
N GLU A 10 10.14 30.39 -9.45
CA GLU A 10 8.68 30.39 -9.50
C GLU A 10 8.05 29.41 -8.50
N LEU A 11 8.72 28.27 -8.28
CA LEU A 11 8.24 27.21 -7.39
C LEU A 11 8.80 27.31 -5.97
N GLN A 12 9.52 28.39 -5.63
CA GLN A 12 10.19 28.54 -4.33
C GLN A 12 9.24 28.35 -3.15
N ARG A 13 8.00 28.87 -3.26
CA ARG A 13 6.96 28.73 -2.22
C ARG A 13 6.49 27.28 -1.99
N PHE A 14 6.72 26.39 -2.95
CA PHE A 14 6.35 24.97 -2.85
C PHE A 14 7.50 24.08 -2.37
N ILE A 15 8.70 24.64 -2.20
CA ILE A 15 9.85 23.90 -1.67
C ILE A 15 9.62 23.62 -0.18
N LEU A 16 9.46 22.35 0.16
CA LEU A 16 9.30 21.92 1.54
C LEU A 16 10.62 22.10 2.33
N PRO A 17 10.56 22.60 3.58
CA PRO A 17 11.70 22.65 4.48
C PRO A 17 12.37 21.27 4.66
N ALA A 18 13.68 21.26 4.85
CA ALA A 18 14.45 20.01 4.98
C ALA A 18 13.98 19.15 6.17
N ASN A 19 13.60 19.77 7.29
CA ASN A 19 13.11 19.08 8.49
C ASN A 19 11.72 18.44 8.33
N THR A 20 10.96 18.80 7.29
CA THR A 20 9.70 18.12 6.93
C THR A 20 9.96 16.73 6.37
N TRP A 21 11.14 16.50 5.78
CA TRP A 21 11.52 15.21 5.21
C TRP A 21 12.00 14.25 6.31
N ARG A 22 11.21 13.21 6.58
CA ARG A 22 11.63 12.08 7.41
C ARG A 22 12.36 11.05 6.54
N LEU A 23 13.69 11.15 6.49
CA LEU A 23 14.55 10.28 5.68
C LEU A 23 15.17 9.11 6.48
N SER A 24 15.01 9.09 7.80
CA SER A 24 15.54 8.05 8.69
C SER A 24 14.59 6.84 8.80
N SER A 25 15.14 5.69 9.22
CA SER A 25 14.39 4.46 9.53
C SER A 25 13.55 3.91 8.37
N THR A 26 13.93 4.20 7.12
CA THR A 26 13.29 3.65 5.92
C THR A 26 14.14 2.55 5.30
N ARG A 27 13.53 1.44 4.90
CA ARG A 27 14.20 0.40 4.10
C ARG A 27 14.68 1.01 2.78
N PRO A 28 15.89 0.68 2.27
CA PRO A 28 16.45 1.31 1.07
C PRO A 28 15.49 1.33 -0.13
N VAL A 29 14.80 0.21 -0.40
CA VAL A 29 13.87 0.09 -1.53
C VAL A 29 12.62 0.98 -1.40
N ASN A 30 12.27 1.41 -0.18
CA ASN A 30 11.11 2.27 0.12
C ASN A 30 11.54 3.70 0.51
N HIS A 31 12.79 4.09 0.23
CA HIS A 31 13.31 5.41 0.58
C HIS A 31 12.48 6.54 -0.09
N PRO A 32 12.22 7.69 0.59
CA PRO A 32 11.38 8.76 0.05
C PRO A 32 11.82 9.28 -1.33
N GLN A 33 13.12 9.36 -1.59
CA GLN A 33 13.63 9.78 -2.90
C GLN A 33 13.26 8.80 -4.02
N ARG A 34 13.31 7.48 -3.78
CA ARG A 34 12.85 6.47 -4.75
C ARG A 34 11.35 6.60 -5.02
N ARG A 35 10.55 6.84 -3.97
CA ARG A 35 9.10 7.01 -4.10
C ARG A 35 8.76 8.23 -4.96
N LEU A 36 9.47 9.33 -4.77
CA LEU A 36 9.32 10.52 -5.60
C LEU A 36 9.72 10.25 -7.06
N ALA A 37 10.81 9.52 -7.28
CA ALA A 37 11.21 9.12 -8.63
C ALA A 37 10.17 8.22 -9.30
N ALA A 38 9.64 7.22 -8.59
CA ALA A 38 8.57 6.38 -9.09
C ALA A 38 7.31 7.20 -9.45
N LEU A 39 6.94 8.18 -8.61
CA LEU A 39 5.83 9.11 -8.91
C LEU A 39 6.08 9.91 -10.19
N ALA A 40 7.28 10.47 -10.37
CA ALA A 40 7.62 11.23 -11.58
C ALA A 40 7.54 10.36 -12.85
N ILE A 41 7.97 9.09 -12.76
CA ILE A 41 7.88 8.12 -13.86
C ILE A 41 6.42 7.79 -14.16
N LEU A 42 5.60 7.55 -13.13
CA LEU A 42 4.16 7.32 -13.29
C LEU A 42 3.44 8.51 -13.93
N ALA A 43 3.80 9.73 -13.52
CA ALA A 43 3.23 10.96 -14.08
C ALA A 43 3.60 11.14 -15.56
N ARG A 44 4.84 10.79 -15.94
CA ARG A 44 5.26 10.79 -17.35
C ARG A 44 4.52 9.72 -18.17
N ASP A 45 4.34 8.53 -17.60
CA ASP A 45 3.69 7.39 -18.24
C ASP A 45 2.16 7.35 -17.96
N TRP A 46 1.55 8.52 -17.64
CA TRP A 46 0.17 8.63 -17.16
C TRP A 46 -0.87 7.91 -18.05
N PRO A 47 -0.85 8.03 -19.40
CA PRO A 47 -1.80 7.31 -20.24
C PRO A 47 -1.67 5.78 -20.18
N ARG A 48 -0.47 5.25 -19.86
CA ARG A 48 -0.27 3.81 -19.65
C ARG A 48 -0.82 3.39 -18.29
N LEU A 49 -0.59 4.18 -17.25
CA LEU A 49 -1.16 3.95 -15.92
C LEU A 49 -2.68 3.93 -15.96
N GLN A 50 -3.30 4.91 -16.63
CA GLN A 50 -4.76 4.96 -16.79
C GLN A 50 -5.30 3.71 -17.48
N ARG A 51 -4.67 3.28 -18.59
CA ARG A 51 -5.07 2.06 -19.31
C ARG A 51 -4.90 0.79 -18.48
N ALA A 52 -3.83 0.68 -17.70
CA ALA A 52 -3.61 -0.48 -16.84
C ALA A 52 -4.61 -0.52 -15.67
N SER A 53 -4.89 0.64 -15.09
CA SER A 53 -5.79 0.79 -13.94
C SER A 53 -7.26 0.72 -14.33
N GLY A 54 -7.65 1.03 -15.57
CA GLY A 54 -9.05 1.00 -16.02
C GLY A 54 -9.62 -0.39 -16.35
N LYS A 55 -8.81 -1.45 -16.33
CA LYS A 55 -9.22 -2.80 -16.77
C LYS A 55 -9.81 -3.70 -15.66
N SER A 56 -10.01 -3.19 -14.45
CA SER A 56 -10.40 -3.98 -13.26
C SER A 56 -9.64 -5.32 -13.15
N SER A 57 -8.33 -5.29 -13.44
CA SER A 57 -7.50 -6.49 -13.60
C SER A 57 -6.22 -6.37 -12.77
N VAL A 58 -6.08 -7.26 -11.79
CA VAL A 58 -4.90 -7.34 -10.92
C VAL A 58 -3.63 -7.62 -11.71
N ALA A 59 -3.69 -8.55 -12.68
CA ALA A 59 -2.56 -8.90 -13.53
C ALA A 59 -2.11 -7.69 -14.37
N ALA A 60 -3.04 -7.02 -15.07
CA ALA A 60 -2.68 -5.88 -15.91
C ALA A 60 -2.05 -4.72 -15.09
N ALA A 61 -2.57 -4.45 -13.90
CA ALA A 61 -2.00 -3.45 -13.01
C ALA A 61 -0.61 -3.86 -12.48
N SER A 62 -0.46 -5.13 -12.06
CA SER A 62 0.81 -5.67 -11.55
C SER A 62 1.89 -5.66 -12.61
N ASP A 63 1.59 -6.14 -13.81
CA ASP A 63 2.50 -6.14 -14.96
C ASP A 63 2.96 -4.72 -15.30
N PHE A 64 2.05 -3.75 -15.28
CA PHE A 64 2.38 -2.35 -15.51
C PHE A 64 3.39 -1.82 -14.48
N PHE A 65 3.12 -2.01 -13.18
CA PHE A 65 4.01 -1.51 -12.13
C PHE A 65 5.37 -2.23 -12.10
N GLN A 66 5.39 -3.52 -12.36
CA GLN A 66 6.62 -4.32 -12.39
C GLN A 66 7.47 -4.02 -13.63
N ALA A 67 6.86 -3.61 -14.74
CA ALA A 67 7.57 -3.21 -15.96
C ALA A 67 8.17 -1.78 -15.89
N LEU A 68 7.99 -1.04 -14.79
CA LEU A 68 8.56 0.29 -14.64
C LEU A 68 10.08 0.23 -14.51
N GLU A 69 10.76 0.96 -15.41
CA GLU A 69 12.20 0.98 -15.54
C GLU A 69 12.73 2.42 -15.50
N HIS A 70 13.91 2.58 -14.91
CA HIS A 70 14.69 3.81 -14.94
C HIS A 70 16.18 3.49 -14.75
N PRO A 71 17.07 3.91 -15.68
CA PRO A 71 18.49 3.56 -15.66
C PRO A 71 19.20 3.82 -14.32
N PHE A 72 18.95 4.97 -13.70
CA PHE A 72 19.51 5.30 -12.39
C PHE A 72 18.79 4.59 -11.22
N TRP A 73 17.49 4.82 -11.05
CA TRP A 73 16.71 4.34 -9.90
C TRP A 73 16.54 2.82 -9.84
N ASN A 74 16.77 2.07 -10.91
CA ASN A 74 16.87 0.61 -10.80
C ASN A 74 18.07 0.14 -9.98
N PHE A 75 19.11 0.97 -9.81
CA PHE A 75 20.33 0.58 -9.09
C PHE A 75 20.62 1.46 -7.87
N HIS A 76 19.90 2.58 -7.66
CA HIS A 76 20.19 3.53 -6.58
C HIS A 76 19.01 3.75 -5.66
N TYR A 77 19.23 3.82 -4.34
CA TYR A 77 18.17 4.10 -3.36
C TYR A 77 18.12 5.56 -2.87
N THR A 78 19.21 6.31 -3.04
CA THR A 78 19.22 7.78 -2.93
C THR A 78 20.01 8.36 -4.11
N VAL A 79 19.93 9.66 -4.32
CA VAL A 79 20.73 10.37 -5.35
C VAL A 79 22.25 10.33 -5.07
N THR A 80 22.65 10.07 -3.83
CA THR A 80 24.06 10.03 -3.40
C THR A 80 24.59 8.64 -3.09
N ALA A 81 23.72 7.63 -3.06
CA ALA A 81 24.10 6.25 -2.77
C ALA A 81 25.01 5.69 -3.87
N ALA A 82 25.88 4.75 -3.51
CA ALA A 82 26.54 3.91 -4.50
C ALA A 82 25.51 3.04 -5.25
N ALA A 83 25.80 2.72 -6.51
CA ALA A 83 25.01 1.78 -7.29
C ALA A 83 25.00 0.39 -6.63
N SER A 84 23.82 -0.20 -6.52
CA SER A 84 23.64 -1.61 -6.20
C SER A 84 24.16 -2.47 -7.36
N PRO A 85 24.88 -3.57 -7.11
CA PRO A 85 25.27 -4.51 -8.15
C PRO A 85 24.07 -5.28 -8.73
N LYS A 86 22.95 -5.33 -8.00
CA LYS A 86 21.71 -5.97 -8.42
C LYS A 86 20.64 -4.94 -8.74
N LYS A 87 19.93 -5.17 -9.84
CA LYS A 87 18.74 -4.41 -10.21
C LYS A 87 17.64 -4.58 -9.16
N MET A 88 17.01 -3.48 -8.81
CA MET A 88 15.88 -3.39 -7.90
C MET A 88 14.67 -2.83 -8.66
N ALA A 89 13.50 -3.45 -8.47
CA ALA A 89 12.26 -2.90 -9.00
C ALA A 89 12.00 -1.49 -8.43
N LEU A 90 11.48 -0.59 -9.27
CA LEU A 90 11.06 0.75 -8.81
C LEU A 90 9.89 0.66 -7.84
N ILE A 91 8.93 -0.22 -8.17
CA ILE A 91 7.79 -0.57 -7.35
C ILE A 91 7.81 -2.09 -7.19
N GLY A 92 8.21 -2.57 -6.01
CA GLY A 92 8.26 -4.00 -5.70
C GLY A 92 6.88 -4.59 -5.41
N GLU A 93 6.76 -5.92 -5.42
CA GLU A 93 5.50 -6.66 -5.24
C GLU A 93 4.71 -6.24 -3.99
N SER A 94 5.39 -6.07 -2.86
CA SER A 94 4.75 -5.58 -1.62
C SER A 94 4.07 -4.22 -1.81
N ARG A 95 4.69 -3.30 -2.54
CA ARG A 95 4.11 -1.99 -2.84
C ARG A 95 2.98 -2.09 -3.87
N VAL A 96 3.09 -3.00 -4.83
CA VAL A 96 2.00 -3.28 -5.79
C VAL A 96 0.77 -3.79 -5.05
N ALA A 97 0.90 -4.75 -4.13
CA ALA A 97 -0.20 -5.24 -3.30
C ALA A 97 -0.84 -4.11 -2.47
N ASP A 98 -0.04 -3.23 -1.87
CA ASP A 98 -0.55 -2.06 -1.14
C ASP A 98 -1.34 -1.10 -2.06
N ILE A 99 -0.85 -0.83 -3.27
CA ILE A 99 -1.52 0.05 -4.24
C ILE A 99 -2.81 -0.59 -4.72
N LEU A 100 -2.80 -1.88 -5.03
CA LEU A 100 -4.00 -2.62 -5.39
C LEU A 100 -5.05 -2.49 -4.30
N ALA A 101 -4.71 -2.88 -3.08
CA ALA A 101 -5.66 -2.97 -1.97
C ALA A 101 -6.24 -1.62 -1.55
N ASN A 102 -5.40 -0.57 -1.49
CA ASN A 102 -5.80 0.72 -0.91
C ASN A 102 -6.20 1.76 -1.97
N VAL A 103 -5.93 1.53 -3.25
CA VAL A 103 -6.20 2.51 -4.31
C VAL A 103 -7.01 1.91 -5.44
N LEU A 104 -6.52 0.85 -6.09
CA LEU A 104 -7.15 0.34 -7.32
C LEU A 104 -8.46 -0.42 -7.05
N PHE A 105 -8.50 -1.29 -6.05
CA PHE A 105 -9.74 -1.98 -5.68
C PHE A 105 -10.85 -1.00 -5.26
N PRO A 106 -10.60 -0.02 -4.35
CA PRO A 106 -11.59 1.02 -4.05
C PRO A 106 -12.03 1.81 -5.29
N PHE A 107 -11.08 2.14 -6.18
CA PHE A 107 -11.39 2.81 -7.44
C PHE A 107 -12.31 1.97 -8.35
N TRP A 108 -12.04 0.66 -8.50
CA TRP A 108 -12.87 -0.25 -9.29
C TRP A 108 -14.28 -0.38 -8.72
N VAL A 109 -14.42 -0.56 -7.40
CA VAL A 109 -15.74 -0.61 -6.74
C VAL A 109 -16.54 0.68 -6.99
N ALA A 110 -15.90 1.83 -6.87
CA ALA A 110 -16.57 3.12 -7.09
C ALA A 110 -16.97 3.35 -8.56
N HIS A 111 -16.17 2.84 -9.51
CA HIS A 111 -16.44 2.97 -10.94
C HIS A 111 -17.52 1.99 -11.42
N ASP A 112 -17.49 0.74 -10.95
CA ASP A 112 -18.47 -0.29 -11.27
C ASP A 112 -19.88 0.07 -10.76
N SER A 113 -19.97 0.79 -9.64
CA SER A 113 -21.26 1.25 -9.08
C SER A 113 -21.99 2.28 -9.96
N GLN A 114 -21.32 2.86 -10.97
CA GLN A 114 -21.91 3.85 -11.89
C GLN A 114 -22.40 3.22 -13.21
N VAL A 115 -22.02 1.98 -13.50
CA VAL A 115 -22.47 1.23 -14.68
C VAL A 115 -23.52 0.25 -14.21
N SER A 116 -24.66 0.16 -14.89
CA SER A 116 -25.81 -0.70 -14.54
C SER A 116 -25.53 -2.21 -14.72
N SER A 117 -24.36 -2.69 -14.30
CA SER A 117 -23.92 -4.07 -14.34
C SER A 117 -23.82 -4.63 -12.92
N PRO A 118 -24.20 -5.90 -12.70
CA PRO A 118 -23.98 -6.57 -11.41
C PRO A 118 -22.49 -6.92 -11.27
N ALA A 119 -21.65 -5.94 -10.91
CA ALA A 119 -20.19 -6.05 -10.99
C ALA A 119 -19.44 -6.09 -9.64
N SER A 120 -20.11 -5.91 -8.49
CA SER A 120 -19.41 -5.85 -7.19
C SER A 120 -18.84 -7.18 -6.71
N THR A 121 -19.44 -8.32 -7.10
CA THR A 121 -19.05 -9.64 -6.57
C THR A 121 -17.67 -10.10 -7.07
N GLU A 122 -17.31 -9.81 -8.33
CA GLU A 122 -16.01 -10.21 -8.88
C GLU A 122 -14.87 -9.43 -8.22
N VAL A 123 -15.01 -8.10 -8.13
CA VAL A 123 -14.00 -7.21 -7.52
C VAL A 123 -13.75 -7.56 -6.05
N TRP A 124 -14.81 -7.80 -5.27
CA TRP A 124 -14.65 -8.24 -3.88
C TRP A 124 -13.98 -9.61 -3.78
N SER A 125 -14.36 -10.57 -4.62
CA SER A 125 -13.79 -11.92 -4.60
C SER A 125 -12.29 -11.93 -4.89
N GLU A 126 -11.81 -11.06 -5.77
CA GLU A 126 -10.39 -10.90 -6.08
C GLU A 126 -9.65 -10.17 -4.96
N TYR A 127 -10.26 -9.13 -4.38
CA TYR A 127 -9.70 -8.45 -3.21
C TYR A 127 -9.49 -9.39 -2.03
N ALA A 128 -10.49 -10.23 -1.73
CA ALA A 128 -10.47 -11.17 -0.63
C ALA A 128 -9.32 -12.20 -0.74
N LYS A 129 -8.91 -12.53 -1.97
CA LYS A 129 -7.82 -13.47 -2.27
C LYS A 129 -6.43 -12.82 -2.34
N LEU A 130 -6.36 -11.49 -2.41
CA LEU A 130 -5.09 -10.77 -2.59
C LEU A 130 -4.12 -11.12 -1.44
N PRO A 131 -2.92 -11.67 -1.72
CA PRO A 131 -2.00 -12.12 -0.69
C PRO A 131 -1.41 -10.93 0.08
N ALA A 132 -1.40 -11.06 1.39
CA ALA A 132 -0.72 -10.12 2.28
C ALA A 132 0.81 -10.21 2.09
N GLN A 133 1.47 -9.05 2.02
CA GLN A 133 2.92 -8.99 1.73
C GLN A 133 3.74 -8.54 2.93
N LEU A 134 3.19 -7.65 3.76
CA LEU A 134 3.88 -7.06 4.89
C LEU A 134 3.01 -7.16 6.14
N SER A 135 3.65 -7.26 7.30
CA SER A 135 3.02 -7.12 8.60
C SER A 135 3.52 -5.84 9.27
N ASN A 136 2.78 -5.37 10.28
CA ASN A 136 3.16 -4.25 11.11
C ASN A 136 2.76 -4.51 12.58
N ARG A 137 3.27 -3.69 13.51
CA ARG A 137 3.04 -3.87 14.94
C ARG A 137 1.56 -3.84 15.34
N ARG A 138 0.74 -3.02 14.68
CA ARG A 138 -0.71 -2.93 14.97
C ARG A 138 -1.39 -4.24 14.61
N LEU A 139 -1.10 -4.75 13.41
CA LEU A 139 -1.59 -6.04 12.94
C LEU A 139 -1.17 -7.18 13.88
N GLU A 140 0.10 -7.27 14.23
CA GLU A 140 0.59 -8.31 15.15
C GLU A 140 -0.05 -8.21 16.54
N THR A 141 -0.31 -7.00 17.02
CA THR A 141 -0.99 -6.79 18.31
C THR A 141 -2.43 -7.31 18.25
N ALA A 142 -3.20 -6.93 17.21
CA ALA A 142 -4.57 -7.41 17.05
C ALA A 142 -4.63 -8.93 16.87
N ALA A 143 -3.76 -9.49 16.00
CA ALA A 143 -3.69 -10.93 15.77
C ALA A 143 -3.33 -11.70 17.05
N THR A 144 -2.41 -11.18 17.86
CA THR A 144 -2.02 -11.81 19.14
C THR A 144 -3.16 -11.73 20.16
N ARG A 145 -3.84 -10.59 20.27
CA ARG A 145 -4.97 -10.41 21.19
C ARG A 145 -6.18 -11.27 20.82
N LEU A 146 -6.48 -11.42 19.53
CA LEU A 146 -7.64 -12.18 19.06
C LEU A 146 -7.39 -13.69 18.99
N PHE A 147 -6.21 -14.09 18.51
CA PHE A 147 -5.95 -15.50 18.21
C PHE A 147 -4.92 -16.15 19.14
N GLY A 148 -4.10 -15.37 19.85
CA GLY A 148 -3.06 -15.91 20.73
C GLY A 148 -2.19 -16.96 20.02
N ASN A 149 -2.25 -18.19 20.54
CA ASN A 149 -1.56 -19.38 20.04
C ASN A 149 -2.48 -20.34 19.24
N ASP A 150 -3.68 -19.90 18.83
CA ASP A 150 -4.59 -20.71 18.00
C ASP A 150 -3.89 -21.09 16.69
N SER A 151 -3.94 -22.38 16.34
CA SER A 151 -3.26 -22.94 15.17
C SER A 151 -3.76 -22.36 13.84
N ARG A 152 -4.96 -21.75 13.83
CA ARG A 152 -5.56 -21.09 12.66
C ARG A 152 -5.11 -19.64 12.50
N ARG A 153 -4.42 -19.04 13.48
CA ARG A 153 -3.90 -17.66 13.39
C ARG A 153 -3.22 -17.34 12.04
N PRO A 154 -2.36 -18.21 11.48
CA PRO A 154 -1.72 -17.92 10.21
C PRO A 154 -2.71 -17.77 9.05
N GLU A 155 -3.84 -18.47 9.07
CA GLU A 155 -4.89 -18.40 8.04
C GLU A 155 -5.50 -17.01 7.95
N PHE A 156 -5.76 -16.39 9.10
CA PHE A 156 -6.30 -15.03 9.22
C PHE A 156 -5.24 -13.92 8.98
N LEU A 157 -4.04 -14.27 8.50
CA LEU A 157 -2.99 -13.32 8.13
C LEU A 157 -2.56 -13.45 6.66
N LYS A 158 -3.10 -14.42 5.92
CA LYS A 158 -2.67 -14.73 4.55
C LYS A 158 -3.07 -13.68 3.52
N THR A 159 -4.18 -12.98 3.72
CA THR A 159 -4.77 -12.09 2.70
C THR A 159 -4.85 -10.67 3.21
N VAL A 160 -4.83 -9.72 2.28
CA VAL A 160 -4.98 -8.30 2.61
C VAL A 160 -6.33 -8.02 3.24
N ALA A 161 -7.40 -8.68 2.80
CA ALA A 161 -8.72 -8.53 3.41
C ALA A 161 -8.72 -8.91 4.90
N HIS A 162 -8.07 -10.02 5.29
CA HIS A 162 -7.95 -10.36 6.70
C HIS A 162 -7.11 -9.34 7.48
N GLN A 163 -5.99 -8.88 6.90
CA GLN A 163 -5.17 -7.85 7.55
C GLN A 163 -5.93 -6.54 7.76
N GLN A 164 -6.75 -6.12 6.79
CA GLN A 164 -7.55 -4.91 6.87
C GLN A 164 -8.66 -5.05 7.92
N GLY A 165 -9.32 -6.20 7.99
CA GLY A 165 -10.26 -6.50 9.08
C GLY A 165 -9.60 -6.44 10.47
N LEU A 166 -8.40 -6.99 10.61
CA LEU A 166 -7.65 -6.92 11.87
C LEU A 166 -7.19 -5.51 12.22
N LEU A 167 -6.81 -4.70 11.23
CA LEU A 167 -6.48 -3.29 11.44
C LEU A 167 -7.73 -2.50 11.87
N GLN A 168 -8.89 -2.77 11.29
CA GLN A 168 -10.15 -2.17 11.71
C GLN A 168 -10.46 -2.53 13.18
N ILE A 169 -10.38 -3.81 13.55
CA ILE A 169 -10.58 -4.25 14.94
C ILE A 169 -9.53 -3.61 15.87
N TYR A 170 -8.30 -3.45 15.40
CA TYR A 170 -7.26 -2.78 16.17
C TYR A 170 -7.64 -1.33 16.49
N GLU A 171 -8.08 -0.58 15.48
CA GLU A 171 -8.40 0.84 15.62
C GLU A 171 -9.67 1.08 16.43
N ASP A 172 -10.70 0.26 16.24
CA ASP A 172 -11.99 0.39 16.93
C ASP A 172 -11.93 -0.06 18.39
N PHE A 173 -11.10 -1.07 18.71
CA PHE A 173 -11.10 -1.72 20.02
C PHE A 173 -9.73 -1.69 20.70
N CYS A 174 -8.70 -2.27 20.05
CA CYS A 174 -7.41 -2.48 20.71
C CYS A 174 -6.68 -1.17 21.07
N MET A 175 -6.88 -0.12 20.28
CA MET A 175 -6.29 1.20 20.49
C MET A 175 -7.07 2.01 21.55
N GLN A 176 -8.38 1.78 21.66
CA GLN A 176 -9.24 2.50 22.60
C GLN A 176 -9.24 1.88 24.00
N ASP A 177 -8.85 0.61 24.12
CA ASP A 177 -8.85 -0.15 25.37
C ASP A 177 -7.46 -0.30 26.00
N ASN A 178 -7.28 0.36 27.16
CA ASN A 178 -6.08 0.23 27.99
C ASN A 178 -6.18 -0.91 29.02
N SER A 179 -7.28 -1.68 29.05
CA SER A 179 -7.49 -2.78 29.99
C SER A 179 -6.85 -4.12 29.56
N ASP A 180 -6.04 -4.11 28.50
CA ASP A 180 -5.47 -5.32 27.89
C ASP A 180 -6.53 -6.39 27.61
N CYS A 181 -7.63 -5.97 26.97
CA CYS A 181 -8.78 -6.78 26.62
C CYS A 181 -9.69 -7.20 27.78
N ALA A 182 -9.35 -6.94 29.05
CA ALA A 182 -10.15 -7.39 30.18
C ALA A 182 -11.59 -6.83 30.18
N GLN A 183 -11.76 -5.62 29.66
CA GLN A 183 -13.05 -4.93 29.53
C GLN A 183 -13.36 -4.56 28.07
N CYS A 184 -12.71 -5.24 27.11
CA CYS A 184 -12.91 -4.94 25.69
C CYS A 184 -14.36 -5.26 25.28
N PRO A 185 -15.09 -4.33 24.64
CA PRO A 185 -16.48 -4.55 24.25
C PRO A 185 -16.62 -5.42 22.98
N PHE A 186 -15.52 -5.72 22.29
CA PHE A 186 -15.54 -6.46 21.02
C PHE A 186 -16.28 -7.80 21.11
N PRO A 187 -16.03 -8.69 22.10
CA PRO A 187 -16.73 -9.98 22.17
C PRO A 187 -18.24 -9.84 22.34
N GLU A 188 -18.69 -8.85 23.11
CA GLU A 188 -20.13 -8.60 23.32
C GLU A 188 -20.79 -8.02 22.08
N GLN A 189 -20.09 -7.16 21.32
CA GLN A 189 -20.61 -6.66 20.05
C GLN A 189 -20.74 -7.77 19.01
N MET A 190 -19.78 -8.70 18.95
CA MET A 190 -19.84 -9.82 18.01
C MET A 190 -21.03 -10.75 18.26
N ARG A 191 -21.50 -10.90 19.52
CA ARG A 191 -22.72 -11.67 19.85
C ARG A 191 -24.00 -11.09 19.26
N LYS A 192 -24.01 -9.80 18.89
CA LYS A 192 -25.18 -9.16 18.24
C LYS A 192 -25.26 -9.47 16.74
N TRP A 193 -24.20 -10.04 16.18
CA TRP A 193 -24.06 -10.35 14.75
C TRP A 193 -24.15 -11.85 14.45
N SER A 194 -24.31 -12.68 15.48
CA SER A 194 -24.58 -14.13 15.41
C SER A 194 -26.06 -14.41 15.61
#